data_AF-A0A1B6IHH7-F1
#
_entry.id   AF-A0A1B6IHH7-F1
#
_cell.length_a   1.000
_cell.length_b   1.000
_cell.length_c   1.000
_cell.angle_alpha   90.00
_cell.angle_beta   90.00
_cell.angle_gamma   90.00
#
_symmetry.space_group_name_H-M   'P 1'
#
loop_
_entity.id
_entity.type
_entity.pdbx_description
1 polymer ?
#
loop_
_entity_poly.entity_id
_entity_poly.type
_entity_poly.pdbx_seq_one_letter_code
_entity_poly.pdbx_strand_id
1 'polypeptide(L)'
;MCLSAICIIIIYFTTNMTLNLVVASTFQLTVGTANLVYNSLIVDMFPPNISGMGVCLGILAGRLGGLVSNLMFGYLLDISCSVPVFLVAAVLFTGSVMSFFIPNEPYTETKPSVASSPEKMKHERIILT
;
A
#
# COMPACT_ATOMS: atom_id res chain seq x y z
N MET A 1 -3.00 6.80 -0.30
CA MET A 1 -4.00 5.85 -0.85
C MET A 1 -5.26 6.54 -1.42
N CYS A 2 -5.57 7.79 -1.08
CA CYS A 2 -6.73 8.49 -1.64
C CYS A 2 -6.58 8.85 -3.13
N LEU A 3 -5.38 9.26 -3.56
CA LEU A 3 -5.11 9.59 -4.96
C LEU A 3 -5.32 8.38 -5.89
N SER A 4 -4.84 7.20 -5.47
CA SER A 4 -5.04 5.94 -6.17
C SER A 4 -6.51 5.49 -6.23
N ALA A 5 -7.32 5.80 -5.20
CA ALA A 5 -8.75 5.46 -5.21
C ALA A 5 -9.52 6.26 -6.27
N ILE A 6 -9.17 7.54 -6.44
CA ILE A 6 -9.76 8.43 -7.45
C ILE A 6 -9.37 7.97 -8.86
N CYS A 7 -8.13 7.55 -9.05
CA CYS A 7 -7.63 7.00 -10.32
C CYS A 7 -8.39 5.76 -10.81
N ILE A 8 -8.84 4.88 -9.91
CA ILE A 8 -9.56 3.65 -10.28
C ILE A 8 -10.96 3.97 -10.83
N ILE A 9 -11.61 5.01 -10.30
CA ILE A 9 -12.92 5.47 -10.78
C ILE A 9 -12.78 6.10 -12.19
N ILE A 10 -11.67 6.80 -12.44
CA ILE A 10 -11.37 7.42 -13.75
C ILE A 10 -11.09 6.36 -14.83
N ILE A 11 -10.47 5.23 -14.45
CA ILE A 11 -10.25 4.08 -15.35
C ILE A 11 -11.57 3.49 -15.86
N TYR A 12 -12.62 3.44 -15.02
CA TYR A 12 -13.93 2.90 -15.44
C TYR A 12 -14.55 3.71 -16.59
N PHE A 13 -14.25 5.01 -16.65
CA PHE A 13 -14.78 5.92 -17.67
C PHE A 13 -13.88 6.08 -18.89
N THR A 14 -12.63 5.58 -18.83
CA THR A 14 -11.60 5.81 -19.84
C THR A 14 -11.38 4.56 -20.68
N THR A 15 -11.78 4.61 -21.95
CA THR A 15 -11.56 3.54 -22.94
C THR A 15 -10.20 3.65 -23.66
N ASN A 16 -9.43 4.72 -23.39
CA ASN A 16 -8.18 5.02 -24.11
C ASN A 16 -6.98 4.26 -23.53
N MET A 17 -6.26 3.52 -24.38
CA MET A 17 -5.09 2.71 -23.97
C MET A 17 -3.96 3.53 -23.32
N THR A 18 -3.64 4.71 -23.87
CA THR A 18 -2.55 5.56 -23.35
C THR A 18 -2.84 6.08 -21.94
N LEU A 19 -4.08 6.46 -21.68
CA LEU A 19 -4.49 6.95 -20.36
C LEU A 19 -4.47 5.81 -19.33
N ASN A 20 -4.89 4.61 -19.71
CA ASN A 20 -4.82 3.44 -18.83
C ASN A 20 -3.38 3.14 -18.39
N LEU A 21 -2.39 3.27 -19.28
CA LEU A 21 -0.98 3.06 -18.96
C LEU A 21 -0.42 4.12 -17.99
N VAL A 22 -0.78 5.39 -18.19
CA VAL A 22 -0.36 6.50 -17.31
C VAL A 22 -0.97 6.37 -15.92
N VAL A 23 -2.23 5.94 -15.83
CA VAL A 23 -2.89 5.71 -14.54
C VAL A 23 -2.30 4.49 -13.83
N ALA A 24 -1.98 3.42 -14.57
CA ALA A 24 -1.32 2.25 -13.99
C ALA A 24 0.07 2.60 -13.43
N SER A 25 0.87 3.41 -14.11
CA SER A 25 2.20 3.78 -13.62
C SER A 25 2.14 4.65 -12.36
N THR A 26 1.25 5.64 -12.31
CA THR A 26 1.03 6.47 -11.11
C THR A 26 0.50 5.66 -9.91
N PHE A 27 -0.36 4.68 -10.16
CA PHE A 27 -0.79 3.72 -9.15
C PHE A 27 0.38 2.90 -8.59
N GLN A 28 1.20 2.32 -9.47
CA GLN A 28 2.36 1.51 -9.08
C GLN A 28 3.40 2.31 -8.27
N LEU A 29 3.62 3.59 -8.61
CA LEU A 29 4.50 4.47 -7.83
C LEU A 29 3.98 4.66 -6.40
N THR A 30 2.67 4.87 -6.25
CA THR A 30 2.03 5.06 -4.93
C THR A 30 2.09 3.79 -4.08
N VAL A 31 1.87 2.62 -4.69
CA VAL A 31 1.99 1.32 -4.01
C VAL A 31 3.46 1.04 -3.65
N GLY A 32 4.40 1.39 -4.53
CA GLY A 32 5.83 1.26 -4.29
C GLY A 32 6.32 2.02 -3.07
N THR A 33 5.91 3.29 -2.91
CA THR A 33 6.26 4.09 -1.73
C THR A 33 5.64 3.54 -0.46
N ALA A 34 4.38 3.08 -0.50
CA ALA A 34 3.73 2.45 0.64
C ALA A 34 4.49 1.20 1.11
N ASN A 35 4.90 0.32 0.19
CA ASN A 35 5.67 -0.88 0.51
C ASN A 35 7.03 -0.57 1.14
N LEU A 36 7.69 0.51 0.72
CA LEU A 36 8.94 0.95 1.34
C LEU A 36 8.72 1.33 2.81
N VAL A 37 7.68 2.13 3.08
CA VAL A 37 7.30 2.51 4.45
C VAL A 37 6.96 1.27 5.28
N TYR A 38 6.15 0.35 4.75
CA TYR A 38 5.81 -0.89 5.45
C TYR A 38 7.04 -1.73 5.81
N ASN A 39 8.00 -1.86 4.90
CA ASN A 39 9.24 -2.59 5.18
C ASN A 39 10.04 -1.94 6.31
N SER A 40 10.11 -0.60 6.34
CA SER A 40 10.75 0.14 7.43
C SER A 40 10.00 -0.06 8.76
N LEU A 41 8.67 -0.06 8.77
CA LEU A 41 7.88 -0.30 9.98
C LEU A 41 8.05 -1.72 10.52
N ILE A 42 8.14 -2.72 9.63
CA ILE A 42 8.26 -4.12 10.03
C ILE A 42 9.58 -4.40 10.76
N VAL A 43 10.69 -3.85 10.28
CA VAL A 43 12.00 -4.10 10.91
C VAL A 43 12.11 -3.49 12.29
N ASP A 44 11.35 -2.43 12.53
CA ASP A 44 11.33 -1.73 13.80
C ASP A 44 10.33 -2.32 14.80
N MET A 45 9.24 -2.92 14.32
CA MET A 45 8.30 -3.66 15.19
C MET A 45 8.89 -4.97 15.72
N PHE A 46 9.92 -5.52 15.08
CA PHE A 46 10.54 -6.78 15.48
C PHE A 46 11.87 -6.57 16.23
N PRO A 47 11.97 -6.89 17.55
CA PRO A 47 13.20 -6.77 18.31
C PRO A 47 14.29 -7.75 17.85
N PRO A 48 15.58 -7.37 17.91
CA PRO A 48 16.68 -8.05 17.22
C PRO A 48 16.90 -9.52 17.60
N ASN A 49 16.32 -9.97 18.71
CA ASN A 49 16.48 -11.33 19.20
C ASN A 49 15.58 -12.36 18.47
N ILE A 50 14.52 -11.91 17.78
CA ILE A 50 13.57 -12.78 17.07
C ILE A 50 13.15 -12.26 15.68
N SER A 51 13.72 -11.15 15.20
CA SER A 51 13.33 -10.51 13.92
C SER A 51 13.52 -11.42 12.71
N GLY A 52 14.53 -12.30 12.71
CA GLY A 52 14.82 -13.17 11.56
C GLY A 52 13.67 -14.12 11.20
N MET A 53 13.02 -14.72 12.20
CA MET A 53 11.91 -15.65 11.96
C MET A 53 10.62 -14.93 11.57
N GLY A 54 10.33 -13.79 12.20
CA GLY A 54 9.16 -12.97 11.88
C GLY A 54 9.22 -12.39 10.47
N VAL A 55 10.38 -11.88 10.07
CA VAL A 55 10.62 -11.36 8.72
C VAL A 55 10.50 -12.47 7.68
N CYS A 56 11.08 -13.65 7.92
CA CYS A 56 10.93 -14.80 7.03
C CYS A 56 9.46 -15.20 6.86
N LEU A 57 8.68 -15.26 7.95
CA LEU A 57 7.27 -15.61 7.88
C LEU A 57 6.45 -14.56 7.12
N GLY A 58 6.72 -13.27 7.35
CA GLY A 58 6.10 -12.17 6.60
C GLY A 58 6.41 -12.21 5.10
N ILE A 59 7.66 -12.53 4.74
CA ILE A 59 8.06 -12.69 3.34
C ILE A 59 7.38 -13.90 2.71
N LEU A 60 7.32 -15.04 3.40
CA LEU A 60 6.63 -16.24 2.91
C LEU A 60 5.14 -15.97 2.68
N ALA A 61 4.48 -15.29 3.61
CA ALA A 61 3.09 -14.86 3.47
C ALA A 61 2.92 -13.89 2.28
N GLY A 62 3.81 -12.91 2.11
CA GLY A 62 3.80 -11.99 0.97
C GLY A 62 3.98 -12.71 -0.38
N ARG A 63 4.85 -13.73 -0.43
CA ARG A 63 5.06 -14.56 -1.62
C ARG A 63 3.85 -15.41 -1.96
N LEU A 64 3.24 -16.06 -0.96
CA LEU A 64 2.01 -16.83 -1.14
C LEU A 64 0.85 -15.93 -1.59
N GLY A 65 0.73 -14.75 -1.00
CA GLY A 65 -0.27 -13.75 -1.39
C GLY A 65 -0.12 -13.34 -2.85
N GLY A 66 1.10 -13.00 -3.28
CA GLY A 66 1.37 -12.63 -4.67
C GLY A 66 1.15 -13.76 -5.67
N LEU A 67 1.46 -15.01 -5.29
CA LEU A 67 1.19 -16.19 -6.10
C LEU A 67 -0.32 -16.37 -6.31
N VAL A 68 -1.08 -16.39 -5.22
CA VAL A 68 -2.54 -16.61 -5.26
C VAL A 68 -3.22 -15.47 -6.01
N SER A 69 -2.82 -14.21 -5.77
CA SER A 69 -3.42 -13.06 -6.43
C SER A 69 -3.19 -13.08 -7.94
N ASN A 70 -1.97 -13.40 -8.40
CA ASN A 70 -1.68 -13.46 -9.83
C ASN A 70 -2.46 -14.58 -10.53
N LEU A 71 -2.58 -15.74 -9.89
CA LEU A 71 -3.36 -16.86 -10.44
C LEU A 71 -4.86 -16.52 -10.52
N MET A 72 -5.41 -15.93 -9.45
CA MET A 72 -6.81 -15.49 -9.42
C MET A 72 -7.09 -14.37 -10.43
N PHE A 73 -6.18 -13.39 -10.54
CA PHE A 73 -6.33 -12.28 -11.46
C PHE A 73 -6.27 -12.76 -12.92
N GLY A 74 -5.38 -13.70 -13.23
CA GLY A 74 -5.30 -14.32 -14.56
C GLY A 74 -6.58 -15.04 -14.96
N TYR A 75 -7.18 -15.79 -14.03
CA TYR A 75 -8.46 -16.47 -14.28
C TYR A 75 -9.64 -15.48 -14.41
N LEU A 76 -9.66 -14.42 -13.59
CA LEU A 76 -10.71 -13.40 -13.65
C LEU A 76 -10.65 -12.56 -14.93
N LEU A 77 -9.45 -12.22 -15.40
CA LEU A 77 -9.26 -11.42 -16.62
C LEU A 77 -9.76 -12.14 -17.88
N ASP A 78 -9.67 -13.47 -17.93
CA ASP A 78 -10.13 -14.28 -19.06
C ASP A 78 -11.66 -14.22 -19.22
N ILE A 79 -12.38 -14.16 -18.09
CA ILE A 79 -13.85 -14.18 -18.08
C ILE A 79 -14.43 -12.77 -18.18
N SER A 80 -13.82 -11.78 -17.50
CA SER A 80 -14.28 -10.39 -17.50
C SER A 80 -13.23 -9.41 -16.97
N CYS A 81 -12.88 -8.39 -17.75
CA CYS A 81 -11.91 -7.35 -17.37
C CYS A 81 -12.39 -6.43 -16.22
N SER A 82 -13.70 -6.27 -16.05
CA SER A 82 -14.29 -5.35 -15.06
C SER A 82 -14.20 -5.87 -13.62
N VAL A 83 -14.26 -7.19 -13.45
CA VAL A 83 -14.23 -7.88 -12.14
C VAL A 83 -12.93 -7.63 -11.38
N PRO A 84 -11.73 -7.82 -11.97
CA PRO A 84 -10.47 -7.57 -11.28
C PRO A 84 -10.31 -6.13 -10.81
N VAL A 85 -10.82 -5.16 -11.59
CA VAL A 85 -10.80 -3.74 -11.21
C VAL A 85 -11.62 -3.50 -9.93
N PHE A 86 -12.82 -4.10 -9.86
CA PHE A 86 -13.68 -3.99 -8.70
C PHE A 86 -13.07 -4.66 -7.46
N LEU A 87 -12.41 -5.80 -7.63
CA LEU A 87 -11.73 -6.52 -6.56
C LEU A 87 -10.58 -5.69 -5.96
N VAL A 88 -9.73 -5.09 -6.80
CA VAL A 88 -8.64 -4.22 -6.35
C VAL A 88 -9.20 -2.99 -5.62
N ALA A 89 -10.28 -2.39 -6.14
CA ALA A 89 -10.94 -1.26 -5.49
C ALA A 89 -11.45 -1.61 -4.09
N ALA A 90 -12.11 -2.76 -3.94
CA ALA A 90 -12.66 -3.22 -2.66
C ALA A 90 -11.55 -3.48 -1.62
N VAL A 91 -10.44 -4.10 -2.03
CA VAL A 91 -9.30 -4.37 -1.13
C VAL A 91 -8.66 -3.05 -0.67
N LEU A 92 -8.45 -2.09 -1.59
CA LEU A 92 -7.90 -0.78 -1.25
C LEU A 92 -8.82 0.04 -0.35
N PHE A 93 -10.13 -0.03 -0.60
CA PHE A 93 -11.12 0.65 0.23
C PHE A 93 -11.10 0.09 1.65
N THR A 94 -11.12 -1.23 1.79
CA THR A 94 -11.08 -1.91 3.09
C THR A 94 -9.80 -1.57 3.85
N GLY A 95 -8.64 -1.59 3.18
CA GLY A 95 -7.36 -1.21 3.80
C GLY A 95 -7.32 0.26 4.25
N SER A 96 -7.89 1.16 3.45
CA SER A 96 -7.95 2.59 3.79
C SER A 96 -8.88 2.85 4.98
N VAL A 97 -10.04 2.19 5.02
CA VAL A 97 -10.99 2.30 6.14
C VAL A 97 -10.37 1.72 7.42
N MET A 98 -9.69 0.58 7.34
CA MET A 98 -9.03 -0.03 8.49
C MET A 98 -7.96 0.89 9.10
N SER A 99 -7.20 1.58 8.25
CA SER A 99 -6.23 2.58 8.70
C SER A 99 -6.86 3.82 9.32
N PHE A 100 -8.09 4.18 8.92
CA PHE A 100 -8.81 5.32 9.49
C PHE A 100 -9.51 4.97 10.81
N PHE A 101 -9.86 3.70 10.99
CA PHE A 101 -10.55 3.21 12.18
C PHE A 101 -9.61 2.94 13.37
N ILE A 102 -8.30 3.12 13.20
CA ILE A 102 -7.34 3.08 14.30
C ILE A 102 -7.52 4.35 15.15
N PRO A 103 -7.96 4.22 16.43
CA PRO A 103 -8.10 5.36 17.32
C PRO A 103 -6.71 5.95 17.63
N ASN A 104 -6.60 7.27 17.52
CA ASN A 104 -5.39 8.02 17.85
C ASN A 104 -5.26 8.15 19.37
N GLU A 105 -4.95 7.06 20.05
CA GLU A 105 -4.40 7.13 21.39
C GLU A 105 -2.94 7.58 21.27
N PRO A 106 -2.52 8.67 21.94
CA PRO A 106 -1.12 9.07 21.94
C PRO A 106 -0.30 7.98 22.64
N TYR A 107 0.40 7.17 21.86
CA TYR A 107 1.43 6.25 22.32
C TYR A 107 2.42 7.01 23.23
N THR A 108 2.30 6.82 24.54
CA THR A 108 3.33 7.22 25.50
C THR A 108 4.47 6.22 25.39
N GLU A 109 5.64 6.72 25.01
CA GLU A 109 6.85 5.94 24.79
C GLU A 109 7.26 5.07 25.98
N THR A 110 7.58 3.80 25.74
CA THR A 110 8.80 3.21 26.30
C THR A 110 9.45 2.26 25.27
N LYS A 111 10.30 2.85 24.40
CA LYS A 111 11.50 2.31 23.71
C LYS A 111 11.36 1.25 22.58
N PRO A 112 12.32 1.19 21.62
CA PRO A 112 12.73 2.19 20.63
C PRO A 112 12.98 1.54 19.24
N SER A 113 12.14 1.80 18.23
CA SER A 113 12.45 1.49 16.82
C SER A 113 11.39 2.18 15.93
N VAL A 114 11.79 2.68 14.77
CA VAL A 114 11.16 3.61 13.81
C VAL A 114 11.35 5.10 14.10
N ALA A 115 12.60 5.53 14.00
CA ALA A 115 12.86 6.82 13.37
C ALA A 115 12.50 6.76 11.87
N SER A 116 11.23 6.98 11.51
CA SER A 116 10.79 7.35 10.16
C SER A 116 9.51 8.18 10.19
N SER A 117 9.59 9.32 10.85
CA SER A 117 8.85 10.49 10.38
C SER A 117 9.69 11.77 10.48
N PRO A 118 10.65 11.99 9.58
CA PRO A 118 11.10 13.33 9.21
C PRO A 118 10.31 13.90 8.02
N GLU A 119 9.13 13.35 7.66
CA GLU A 119 8.39 13.82 6.46
C GLU A 119 7.43 14.98 6.73
N LYS A 120 6.97 15.18 7.98
CA LYS A 120 6.05 16.30 8.31
C LYS A 120 6.74 17.67 8.43
N MET A 121 8.07 17.73 8.64
CA MET A 121 8.77 18.99 8.93
C MET A 121 9.40 19.68 7.71
N LYS A 122 9.61 18.99 6.58
CA LYS A 122 10.26 19.63 5.41
C LYS A 122 9.30 20.45 4.55
N HIS A 123 8.01 20.10 4.50
CA HIS A 123 7.09 20.80 3.59
C HIS A 123 6.62 22.16 4.12
N GLU A 124 6.68 22.40 5.44
CA GLU A 124 6.35 23.71 6.04
C GLU A 124 7.53 24.70 5.96
N ARG A 125 8.78 24.20 5.97
CA ARG A 125 10.01 25.03 5.90
C ARG A 125 10.36 25.57 4.51
N ILE A 126 9.66 25.18 3.45
CA ILE A 126 9.91 25.65 2.07
C ILE A 126 8.90 26.75 1.66
N ILE A 127 7.80 26.94 2.40
CA ILE A 127 6.81 28.00 2.12
C ILE A 127 7.09 29.28 2.93
N LEU A 128 8.08 29.24 3.85
CA LEU A 128 8.46 30.37 4.73
C LEU A 128 9.87 30.93 4.46
N THR A 129 10.47 30.67 3.29
CA THR A 129 11.70 31.30 2.80
C THR A 129 11.53 31.61 1.32
#